data_AF-A0A424NII2-F1
#
_entry.id   AF-A0A424NII2-F1
#
_cell.length_a   1.000
_cell.length_b   1.000
_cell.length_c   1.000
_cell.angle_alpha   90.00
_cell.angle_beta   90.00
_cell.angle_gamma   90.00
#
_symmetry.space_group_name_H-M   'P 1'
#
loop_
_entity.id
_entity.type
_entity.pdbx_description
1 polymer ?
#
loop_
_entity_poly.entity_id
_entity_poly.type
_entity_poly.pdbx_seq_one_letter_code
_entity_poly.pdbx_strand_id
1 'polypeptide(L)'
;MNKFYFLLGLIFFISCKTKNDIDLINQDKMVNMLIDLSIIKSINNLNYEKNQLIISPEDFYILQKYNIDSLKWEYNKSYYSERPKILTLIYARVQDSIEKKIDSLKDLKNR
;
A
#
# COMPACT_ATOMS: atom_id res chain seq x y z
N MET A 1 19.61 41.77 -16.20
CA MET A 1 19.39 40.53 -16.96
C MET A 1 20.30 39.38 -16.49
N ASN A 2 21.55 39.64 -16.09
CA ASN A 2 22.50 38.58 -15.65
C ASN A 2 22.09 37.79 -14.39
N LYS A 3 21.34 38.40 -13.46
CA LYS A 3 20.83 37.72 -12.25
C LYS A 3 19.75 36.66 -12.55
N PHE A 4 19.03 36.82 -13.66
CA PHE A 4 17.96 35.89 -14.05
C PHE A 4 18.52 34.57 -14.59
N TYR A 5 19.60 34.64 -15.37
CA TYR A 5 20.33 33.46 -15.85
C TYR A 5 20.97 32.66 -14.71
N PHE A 6 21.41 33.34 -13.64
CA PHE A 6 21.92 32.68 -12.44
C PHE A 6 20.84 31.89 -11.69
N LEU A 7 19.64 32.48 -11.56
CA LEU A 7 18.46 31.81 -10.98
C LEU A 7 17.99 30.62 -11.82
N LEU A 8 18.02 30.76 -13.16
CA LEU A 8 17.67 29.69 -14.09
C LEU A 8 18.66 28.52 -14.04
N GLY A 9 19.96 28.81 -13.87
CA GLY A 9 21.01 27.79 -13.70
C GLY A 9 20.91 27.02 -12.39
N LEU A 10 20.44 27.66 -11.30
CA LEU A 10 20.30 27.01 -9.98
C LEU A 10 19.22 25.92 -9.97
N ILE A 11 18.16 26.07 -10.78
CA ILE A 11 17.04 25.11 -10.86
C ILE A 11 17.48 23.77 -11.49
N PHE A 12 18.48 23.78 -12.37
CA PHE A 12 18.99 22.55 -13.00
C PHE A 12 19.71 21.60 -12.03
N PHE A 13 20.22 22.10 -10.90
CA PHE A 13 20.96 21.29 -9.93
C PHE A 13 20.06 20.57 -8.89
N ILE A 14 18.76 20.85 -8.86
CA ILE A 14 17.83 20.24 -7.89
C ILE A 14 17.29 18.88 -8.39
N SER A 15 17.53 18.50 -9.65
CA SER A 15 17.01 17.25 -10.23
C SER A 15 17.84 16.00 -9.92
N CYS A 16 18.60 16.00 -8.82
CA CYS A 16 19.28 14.79 -8.37
C CYS A 16 18.24 13.88 -7.68
N LYS A 17 17.71 12.90 -8.42
CA LYS A 17 16.98 11.77 -7.82
C LYS A 17 17.95 11.01 -6.92
N THR A 18 17.94 11.31 -5.63
CA THR A 18 18.47 10.38 -4.64
C THR A 18 17.65 9.09 -4.78
N LYS A 19 18.31 7.98 -5.16
CA LYS A 19 17.74 6.66 -4.92
C LYS A 19 17.70 6.54 -3.40
N ASN A 20 16.60 6.98 -2.79
CA ASN A 20 16.32 6.61 -1.43
C ASN A 20 16.22 5.09 -1.44
N ASP A 21 17.04 4.42 -0.64
CA ASP A 21 16.90 2.99 -0.35
C ASP A 21 15.58 2.83 0.42
N ILE A 22 14.47 2.85 -0.30
CA ILE A 22 13.14 2.60 0.27
C ILE A 22 13.09 1.12 0.56
N ASP A 23 13.12 0.78 1.86
CA ASP A 23 13.06 -0.62 2.28
C ASP A 23 11.83 -1.33 1.72
N LEU A 24 12.05 -2.57 1.27
CA LEU A 24 10.98 -3.44 0.82
C LEU A 24 10.16 -3.94 2.01
N ILE A 25 8.84 -3.81 1.90
CA ILE A 25 7.88 -4.50 2.77
C ILE A 25 8.04 -5.99 2.48
N ASN A 26 8.42 -6.79 3.47
CA ASN A 26 8.53 -8.24 3.28
C ASN A 26 7.15 -8.85 2.92
N GLN A 27 7.16 -10.02 2.27
CA GLN A 27 5.93 -10.62 1.75
C GLN A 27 4.92 -10.94 2.87
N ASP A 28 5.38 -11.36 4.05
CA ASP A 28 4.50 -11.69 5.18
C ASP A 28 3.77 -10.45 5.72
N LYS A 29 4.48 -9.32 5.85
CA LYS A 29 3.89 -8.04 6.23
C LYS A 29 2.92 -7.56 5.17
N MET A 30 3.25 -7.71 3.88
CA MET A 30 2.35 -7.38 2.78
C MET A 30 1.07 -8.21 2.82
N VAL A 31 1.16 -9.53 3.04
CA VAL A 31 0.01 -10.42 3.20
C VAL A 31 -0.88 -9.96 4.36
N ASN A 32 -0.29 -9.70 5.53
CA ASN A 32 -1.05 -9.24 6.70
C ASN A 32 -1.74 -7.89 6.47
N MET A 33 -1.06 -6.94 5.85
CA MET A 33 -1.63 -5.64 5.47
C MET A 33 -2.83 -5.80 4.54
N LEU A 34 -2.70 -6.64 3.51
CA LEU A 34 -3.78 -6.85 2.54
C LEU A 34 -4.97 -7.57 3.16
N ILE A 35 -4.76 -8.53 4.07
CA ILE A 35 -5.85 -9.17 4.82
C ILE A 35 -6.62 -8.13 5.62
N ASP A 36 -5.93 -7.30 6.42
CA ASP A 36 -6.58 -6.28 7.23
C ASP A 36 -7.31 -5.25 6.36
N LEU A 37 -6.69 -4.84 5.24
CA LEU A 37 -7.28 -3.91 4.29
C LEU A 37 -8.55 -4.49 3.64
N SER A 38 -8.54 -5.77 3.29
CA SER A 38 -9.72 -6.46 2.76
C SER A 38 -10.83 -6.54 3.80
N ILE A 39 -10.50 -6.82 5.06
CA ILE A 39 -11.49 -6.88 6.15
C ILE A 39 -12.12 -5.50 6.36
N ILE A 40 -11.32 -4.44 6.55
CA ILE A 40 -11.86 -3.11 6.82
C ILE A 40 -12.71 -2.59 5.64
N LYS A 41 -12.28 -2.83 4.39
CA LYS A 41 -13.05 -2.46 3.19
C LYS A 41 -14.33 -3.26 3.05
N SER A 42 -14.38 -4.51 3.55
CA SER A 42 -15.60 -5.32 3.54
C SER A 42 -16.64 -4.86 4.57
N ILE A 43 -16.18 -4.28 5.70
CA ILE A 43 -17.05 -3.74 6.76
C ILE A 43 -17.56 -2.35 6.35
N ASN A 44 -16.67 -1.55 5.78
CA ASN A 44 -16.96 -0.19 5.36
C ASN A 44 -17.57 -0.18 3.95
N ASN A 45 -18.91 -0.28 3.85
CA ASN A 45 -19.63 -0.03 2.59
C ASN A 45 -19.78 1.49 2.34
N LEU A 46 -18.67 2.22 2.44
CA LEU A 46 -18.69 3.67 2.41
C LEU A 46 -18.69 4.12 0.95
N ASN A 47 -19.84 4.63 0.51
CA ASN A 47 -19.99 5.46 -0.69
C ASN A 47 -19.21 6.78 -0.50
N TYR A 48 -17.90 6.70 -0.26
CA TYR A 48 -17.07 7.87 -0.41
C TYR A 48 -17.11 8.23 -1.89
N GLU A 49 -17.53 9.44 -2.20
CA GLU A 49 -17.25 10.02 -3.51
C GLU A 49 -15.73 9.95 -3.69
N LYS A 50 -15.29 8.94 -4.46
CA LYS A 50 -13.89 8.53 -4.70
C LYS A 50 -13.01 9.69 -5.18
N ASN A 51 -13.61 10.83 -5.49
CA ASN A 51 -13.02 11.98 -6.13
C ASN A 51 -12.53 13.06 -5.15
N GLN A 52 -12.76 12.95 -3.84
CA GLN A 52 -12.40 14.02 -2.89
C GLN A 52 -11.13 13.76 -2.06
N LEU A 53 -10.65 12.51 -1.96
CA LEU A 53 -9.49 12.16 -1.13
C LEU A 53 -8.39 11.47 -1.93
N ILE A 54 -7.14 11.90 -1.71
CA ILE A 54 -5.93 11.30 -2.31
C ILE A 54 -5.67 9.89 -1.75
N ILE A 55 -6.10 9.62 -0.51
CA ILE A 55 -5.96 8.33 0.19
C ILE A 55 -7.28 8.04 0.90
N SER A 56 -7.82 6.81 0.78
CA SER A 56 -9.05 6.45 1.48
C SER A 56 -8.81 6.34 3.00
N PRO A 57 -9.81 6.61 3.85
CA PRO A 57 -9.66 6.44 5.30
C PRO A 57 -9.19 5.04 5.71
N GLU A 58 -9.64 4.00 5.00
CA GLU A 58 -9.18 2.62 5.19
C GLU A 58 -7.70 2.47 4.87
N ASP A 59 -7.27 2.98 3.70
CA ASP A 59 -5.87 2.93 3.29
C ASP A 59 -4.99 3.67 4.33
N PHE A 60 -5.40 4.88 4.75
CA PHE A 60 -4.69 5.65 5.78
C PHE A 60 -4.56 4.89 7.11
N TYR A 61 -5.66 4.29 7.57
CA TYR A 61 -5.66 3.51 8.81
C TYR A 61 -4.70 2.31 8.73
N ILE A 62 -4.70 1.58 7.63
CA ILE A 62 -3.80 0.43 7.44
C ILE A 62 -2.34 0.88 7.37
N LEU A 63 -2.03 1.97 6.67
CA LEU A 63 -0.68 2.54 6.62
C LEU A 63 -0.18 2.91 8.02
N GLN A 64 -1.03 3.55 8.83
CA GLN A 64 -0.71 3.89 10.21
C GLN A 64 -0.49 2.63 11.08
N LYS A 65 -1.39 1.65 11.00
CA LYS A 65 -1.32 0.39 11.77
C LYS A 65 0.01 -0.35 11.55
N TYR A 66 0.54 -0.32 10.34
CA TYR A 66 1.76 -1.03 9.96
C TYR A 66 3.03 -0.15 9.97
N ASN A 67 2.91 1.11 10.40
CA ASN A 67 3.99 2.10 10.41
C ASN A 67 4.67 2.23 9.03
N ILE A 68 3.86 2.43 8.00
CA ILE A 68 4.29 2.59 6.61
C ILE A 68 3.78 3.93 6.09
N ASP A 69 4.67 4.73 5.52
CA ASP A 69 4.29 5.97 4.85
C ASP A 69 3.78 5.71 3.41
N SER A 70 3.10 6.69 2.84
CA SER A 70 2.51 6.58 1.50
C SER A 70 3.55 6.40 0.39
N LEU A 71 4.74 6.99 0.49
CA LEU A 71 5.79 6.83 -0.52
C LEU A 71 6.31 5.40 -0.53
N LYS A 72 6.56 4.82 0.65
CA LYS A 72 6.97 3.43 0.82
C LYS A 72 5.89 2.47 0.34
N TRP A 73 4.61 2.80 0.56
CA TRP A 73 3.49 2.04 0.03
C TRP A 73 3.44 2.05 -1.50
N GLU A 74 3.47 3.22 -2.13
CA GLU A 74 3.45 3.33 -3.60
C GLU A 74 4.66 2.64 -4.24
N TYR A 75 5.85 2.83 -3.66
CA TYR A 75 7.07 2.16 -4.12
C TYR A 75 6.93 0.63 -4.05
N ASN A 76 6.46 0.09 -2.93
CA ASN A 76 6.32 -1.35 -2.78
C ASN A 76 5.20 -1.93 -3.67
N LYS A 77 4.10 -1.20 -3.89
CA LYS A 77 3.08 -1.59 -4.87
C LYS A 77 3.68 -1.72 -6.27
N SER A 78 4.47 -0.72 -6.70
CA SER A 78 5.17 -0.76 -7.99
C SER A 78 6.18 -1.93 -8.04
N TYR A 79 6.95 -2.13 -6.96
CA TYR A 79 7.92 -3.22 -6.90
C TYR A 79 7.28 -4.60 -7.07
N TYR A 80 6.14 -4.86 -6.41
CA TYR A 80 5.46 -6.15 -6.52
C TYR A 80 4.65 -6.29 -7.82
N SER A 81 4.11 -5.21 -8.38
CA SER A 81 3.39 -5.27 -9.67
C SER A 81 4.29 -5.68 -10.84
N GLU A 82 5.56 -5.31 -10.81
CA GLU A 82 6.60 -5.76 -11.74
C GLU A 82 7.00 -7.23 -11.55
N ARG A 83 6.52 -7.90 -10.49
CA ARG A 83 6.89 -9.28 -10.11
C ARG A 83 5.64 -10.16 -10.01
N PRO A 84 4.96 -10.46 -11.13
CA PRO A 84 3.64 -11.09 -11.13
C PRO A 84 3.62 -12.44 -10.41
N LYS A 85 4.66 -13.28 -10.54
CA LYS A 85 4.74 -14.57 -9.83
C LYS A 85 4.70 -14.39 -8.31
N ILE A 86 5.45 -13.42 -7.77
CA ILE A 86 5.48 -13.14 -6.33
C ILE A 86 4.16 -12.51 -5.89
N LEU A 87 3.63 -11.58 -6.68
CA LEU A 87 2.37 -10.94 -6.40
C LEU A 87 1.20 -11.94 -6.35
N THR A 88 1.15 -12.90 -7.28
CA THR A 88 0.17 -13.99 -7.27
C THR A 88 0.28 -14.83 -6.00
N LEU A 89 1.50 -15.17 -5.55
CA LEU A 89 1.70 -15.90 -4.30
C LEU A 89 1.22 -15.10 -3.08
N ILE A 90 1.47 -13.79 -3.05
CA ILE A 90 0.96 -12.91 -1.99
C ILE A 90 -0.57 -12.96 -1.94
N TYR A 91 -1.25 -12.75 -3.08
CA TYR A 91 -2.71 -12.77 -3.12
C TYR A 91 -3.31 -14.15 -2.83
N ALA A 92 -2.68 -15.24 -3.27
CA ALA A 92 -3.10 -16.59 -2.91
C ALA A 92 -3.05 -16.80 -1.39
N ARG A 93 -1.96 -16.37 -0.73
CA ARG A 93 -1.83 -16.44 0.73
C ARG A 93 -2.86 -15.58 1.46
N VAL A 94 -3.20 -14.41 0.92
CA VAL A 94 -4.27 -13.55 1.46
C VAL A 94 -5.61 -14.29 1.39
N GLN A 95 -5.96 -14.85 0.23
CA GLN A 95 -7.18 -15.61 0.03
C GLN A 95 -7.28 -16.80 0.98
N ASP A 96 -6.25 -17.67 1.01
CA ASP A 96 -6.20 -18.84 1.89
C ASP A 96 -6.38 -18.45 3.37
N SER A 97 -5.81 -17.32 3.78
CA SER A 97 -5.90 -16.85 5.18
C SER A 97 -7.29 -16.34 5.53
N ILE A 98 -7.97 -15.69 4.58
CA ILE A 98 -9.35 -15.21 4.76
C ILE A 98 -10.31 -16.40 4.78
N GLU A 99 -10.17 -17.36 3.87
CA GLU A 99 -11.00 -18.57 3.82
C GLU A 99 -10.91 -19.36 5.13
N LYS A 100 -9.70 -19.60 5.64
CA LYS A 100 -9.50 -20.27 6.94
C LYS A 100 -10.18 -19.54 8.10
N LYS A 101 -10.14 -18.21 8.11
CA LYS A 101 -10.84 -17.41 9.13
C LYS A 101 -12.36 -17.59 9.01
N ILE A 102 -12.89 -17.53 7.79
CA ILE A 102 -14.32 -17.74 7.53
C ILE A 102 -14.77 -19.13 7.98
N ASP A 103 -14.01 -20.18 7.65
CA ASP A 103 -14.36 -21.55 8.03
C ASP A 103 -14.31 -21.74 9.55
N SER A 104 -13.30 -21.18 10.22
CA SER A 104 -13.25 -21.19 11.69
C SER A 104 -14.47 -20.52 12.34
N LEU A 105 -15.00 -19.46 11.73
CA LEU A 105 -16.20 -18.78 12.22
C LEU A 105 -17.48 -19.60 11.95
N LYS A 106 -17.56 -20.32 10.82
CA LYS A 106 -18.67 -21.24 10.53
C LYS A 106 -18.72 -22.37 11.54
N ASP A 107 -17.57 -22.96 11.87
CA ASP A 107 -17.47 -24.05 12.85
C ASP A 107 -17.92 -23.60 14.25
N LEU A 108 -17.57 -22.37 14.65
CA LEU A 108 -18.03 -21.80 15.91
C LEU A 108 -19.54 -21.56 15.95
N LYS A 109 -20.14 -21.14 14.82
CA LYS A 109 -21.59 -20.92 14.73
C LYS A 109 -22.40 -22.22 14.80
N ASN A 110 -21.80 -23.33 14.38
CA ASN A 110 -22.46 -24.65 14.33
C ASN A 110 -22.32 -25.47 15.63
N ARG A 111 -21.64 -24.92 16.65
CA ARG A 111 -21.59 -25.46 18.03
C ARG A 111 -22.68 -24.85 18.88
#